data_AF-A0A9E2YVU4-F1
#
_entry.id   AF-A0A9E2YVU4-F1
#
_cell.length_a   1.000
_cell.length_b   1.000
_cell.length_c   1.000
_cell.angle_alpha   90.00
_cell.angle_beta   90.00
_cell.angle_gamma   90.00
#
_symmetry.space_group_name_H-M   'P 1'
#
loop_
_entity.id
_entity.type
_entity.pdbx_description
1 polymer ?
#
loop_
_entity_poly.entity_id
_entity_poly.type
_entity_poly.pdbx_seq_one_letter_code
_entity_poly.pdbx_strand_id
1 'polypeptide(L)'
;MAASTIAINSTVQASPSSKRGPKAPGIVLTSAKTDGVAVDISNTGELLAVLDAARPGKDGKVQITSAGGAIQINGHIDASNGTTEIRNYGTNGAVNIADATIHGDVVKIGAMGNNGTLTVGGGSISADTLLKLYAGGTNGAVVFNNDVALNGQSAKIIAGRTVTIRDGKTVTIGGNNPARVFTDIPNYSGSGGNGSTSGRFGGQGATTQSFGAAPRF
;
A
#
# COMPACT_ATOMS: atom_id res chain seq x y z
N MET A 1 3.36 -21.08 -21.74
CA MET A 1 3.45 -19.65 -22.10
C MET A 1 3.86 -18.89 -20.85
N ALA A 2 4.92 -18.07 -20.90
CA ALA A 2 5.30 -17.24 -19.77
C ALA A 2 4.26 -16.11 -19.59
N ALA A 3 3.88 -15.81 -18.34
CA ALA A 3 2.93 -14.74 -18.06
C ALA A 3 3.55 -13.37 -18.38
N SER A 4 2.82 -12.53 -19.12
CA SER A 4 3.26 -11.18 -19.49
C SER A 4 3.07 -10.18 -18.36
N THR A 5 3.85 -9.10 -18.39
CA THR A 5 3.68 -7.94 -17.50
C THR A 5 2.40 -7.19 -17.86
N ILE A 6 1.62 -6.78 -16.85
CA ILE A 6 0.52 -5.82 -17.02
C ILE A 6 1.12 -4.42 -16.88
N ALA A 7 1.18 -3.65 -17.96
CA ALA A 7 1.72 -2.29 -17.95
C ALA A 7 0.58 -1.25 -18.11
N ILE A 8 0.53 -0.28 -17.22
CA ILE A 8 -0.41 0.84 -17.23
C ILE A 8 0.38 2.14 -17.39
N ASN A 9 0.27 2.72 -18.58
CA ASN A 9 0.98 3.95 -18.98
C ASN A 9 0.05 5.13 -19.27
N SER A 10 -1.23 4.96 -18.99
CA SER A 10 -2.30 5.93 -19.20
C SER A 10 -3.42 5.67 -18.20
N THR A 11 -4.51 6.45 -18.29
CA THR A 11 -5.67 6.31 -17.43
C THR A 11 -6.51 5.09 -17.80
N VAL A 12 -6.78 4.23 -16.81
CA VAL A 12 -7.83 3.23 -16.83
C VAL A 12 -8.90 3.67 -15.84
N GLN A 13 -10.08 3.98 -16.36
CA GLN A 13 -11.20 4.42 -15.55
C GLN A 13 -12.34 3.40 -15.62
N ALA A 14 -12.81 2.97 -14.45
CA ALA A 14 -14.06 2.25 -14.28
C ALA A 14 -15.09 3.21 -13.69
N SER A 15 -16.15 3.49 -14.44
CA SER A 15 -17.29 4.31 -14.00
C SER A 15 -18.58 3.50 -14.15
N PRO A 16 -19.58 3.69 -13.28
CA PRO A 16 -20.89 3.06 -13.48
C PRO A 16 -21.53 3.59 -14.77
N SER A 17 -22.05 2.70 -15.62
CA SER A 17 -22.85 3.12 -16.78
C SER A 17 -24.20 3.67 -16.29
N SER A 18 -24.64 4.82 -16.80
CA SER A 18 -25.90 5.48 -16.42
C SER A 18 -27.16 4.65 -16.73
N LYS A 19 -27.04 3.45 -17.32
CA LYS A 19 -28.18 2.66 -17.84
C LYS A 19 -28.24 1.18 -17.43
N ARG A 20 -27.30 0.62 -16.66
CA ARG A 20 -27.35 -0.81 -16.28
C ARG A 20 -26.84 -1.11 -14.87
N GLY A 21 -27.77 -1.35 -13.95
CA GLY A 21 -27.61 -2.22 -12.77
C GLY A 21 -26.69 -1.74 -11.62
N PRO A 22 -26.75 -2.42 -10.45
CA PRO A 22 -26.14 -1.98 -9.19
C PRO A 22 -24.65 -2.34 -9.02
N LYS A 23 -23.92 -2.70 -10.09
CA LYS A 23 -22.54 -3.17 -9.92
C LYS A 23 -21.58 -1.98 -9.84
N ALA A 24 -20.87 -1.92 -8.72
CA ALA A 24 -19.90 -0.86 -8.46
C ALA A 24 -18.69 -0.88 -9.42
N PRO A 25 -18.06 0.28 -9.67
CA PRO A 25 -16.89 0.36 -10.52
C PRO A 25 -15.72 -0.42 -9.91
N GLY A 26 -15.10 -1.28 -10.72
CA GLY A 26 -14.01 -2.14 -10.27
C GLY A 26 -12.93 -2.32 -11.33
N ILE A 27 -11.67 -2.15 -10.93
CA ILE A 27 -10.48 -2.47 -11.70
C ILE A 27 -9.78 -3.63 -11.01
N VAL A 28 -9.57 -4.73 -11.73
CA VAL A 28 -8.88 -5.93 -11.21
C VAL A 28 -7.73 -6.29 -12.14
N LEU A 29 -6.51 -6.20 -11.63
CA LEU A 29 -5.29 -6.60 -12.31
C LEU A 29 -4.74 -7.85 -11.62
N THR A 30 -4.71 -8.98 -12.32
CA THR A 30 -4.18 -10.24 -11.78
C THR A 30 -3.09 -10.77 -12.70
N SER A 31 -1.87 -10.88 -12.19
CA SER A 31 -0.75 -11.47 -12.91
C SER A 31 -0.34 -12.80 -12.30
N ALA A 32 -0.23 -13.82 -13.15
CA ALA A 32 0.28 -15.14 -12.77
C ALA A 32 1.82 -15.21 -12.81
N LYS A 33 2.50 -14.10 -13.10
CA LYS A 33 3.96 -14.05 -13.18
C LYS A 33 4.59 -14.22 -11.81
N THR A 34 5.61 -15.07 -11.70
CA THR A 34 6.29 -15.40 -10.45
C THR A 34 7.65 -14.73 -10.29
N ASP A 35 8.16 -14.08 -11.35
CA ASP A 35 9.45 -13.41 -11.40
C ASP A 35 9.39 -12.10 -12.22
N GLY A 36 10.49 -11.34 -12.24
CA GLY A 36 10.56 -10.05 -12.91
C GLY A 36 9.46 -9.08 -12.47
N VAL A 37 9.03 -8.20 -13.36
CA VAL A 37 7.92 -7.27 -13.12
C VAL A 37 6.60 -7.92 -13.56
N ALA A 38 5.62 -8.03 -12.68
CA ALA A 38 4.31 -8.60 -12.95
C ALA A 38 3.26 -7.54 -13.29
N VAL A 39 3.29 -6.42 -12.56
CA VAL A 39 2.43 -5.25 -12.77
C VAL A 39 3.29 -4.00 -12.67
N ASP A 40 3.16 -3.10 -13.64
CA ASP A 40 3.85 -1.83 -13.69
C ASP A 40 2.85 -0.71 -13.96
N ILE A 41 2.62 0.15 -12.97
CA ILE A 41 1.88 1.39 -13.14
C ILE A 41 2.92 2.50 -13.22
N SER A 42 3.15 3.00 -14.42
CA SER A 42 4.10 4.10 -14.65
C SER A 42 3.64 5.39 -13.97
N ASN A 43 4.50 6.40 -13.95
CA ASN A 43 4.20 7.72 -13.38
C ASN A 43 3.05 8.46 -14.10
N THR A 44 2.73 8.09 -15.33
CA THR A 44 1.55 8.60 -16.07
C THR A 44 0.37 7.65 -16.04
N GLY A 45 0.52 6.49 -15.40
CA GLY A 45 -0.54 5.51 -15.24
C GLY A 45 -1.51 5.94 -14.16
N GLU A 46 -2.81 5.83 -14.44
CA GLU A 46 -3.85 6.14 -13.47
C GLU A 46 -4.87 5.00 -13.42
N LEU A 47 -5.25 4.56 -12.22
CA LEU A 47 -6.36 3.64 -12.02
C LEU A 47 -7.47 4.35 -11.24
N LEU A 48 -8.57 4.62 -11.91
CA LEU A 48 -9.68 5.41 -11.37
C LEU A 48 -10.92 4.53 -11.26
N ALA A 49 -11.19 3.98 -10.06
CA ALA A 49 -12.43 3.27 -9.75
C ALA A 49 -13.38 4.20 -9.00
N VAL A 50 -13.83 5.25 -9.70
CA VAL A 50 -14.55 6.38 -9.10
C VAL A 50 -16.06 6.12 -9.15
N LEU A 51 -16.70 6.19 -7.98
CA LEU A 51 -18.15 6.23 -7.86
C LEU A 51 -18.66 7.61 -8.31
N ASP A 52 -19.80 7.63 -9.00
CA ASP A 52 -20.54 8.88 -9.23
C ASP A 52 -20.90 9.49 -7.85
N ALA A 53 -20.53 10.75 -7.63
CA ALA A 53 -20.64 11.46 -6.35
C ALA A 53 -22.07 11.49 -5.77
N ALA A 54 -23.09 11.25 -6.61
CA ALA A 54 -24.48 11.16 -6.21
C ALA A 54 -24.89 9.83 -5.56
N ARG A 55 -24.00 8.82 -5.47
CA ARG A 55 -24.33 7.48 -4.94
C ARG A 55 -23.77 7.24 -3.54
N PRO A 56 -24.62 6.99 -2.52
CA PRO A 56 -24.19 6.47 -1.23
C PRO A 56 -23.70 5.00 -1.36
N GLY A 57 -22.46 4.70 -0.99
CA GLY A 57 -21.94 3.31 -0.97
C GLY A 57 -20.41 3.22 -0.98
N LYS A 58 -19.84 2.11 -0.45
CA LYS A 58 -18.39 1.88 -0.27
C LYS A 58 -17.79 0.92 -1.31
N ASP A 59 -18.13 1.10 -2.58
CA ASP A 59 -18.05 -0.03 -3.51
C ASP A 59 -17.02 0.12 -4.65
N GLY A 60 -16.36 1.28 -4.76
CA GLY A 60 -15.23 1.44 -5.70
C GLY A 60 -14.12 0.44 -5.36
N LYS A 61 -13.55 -0.24 -6.35
CA LYS A 61 -12.51 -1.24 -6.06
C LYS A 61 -11.37 -1.18 -7.05
N VAL A 62 -10.15 -1.03 -6.54
CA VAL A 62 -8.92 -1.34 -7.28
C VAL A 62 -8.25 -2.51 -6.60
N GLN A 63 -8.11 -3.63 -7.31
CA GLN A 63 -7.42 -4.81 -6.82
C GLN A 63 -6.27 -5.18 -7.74
N ILE A 64 -5.07 -5.30 -7.17
CA ILE A 64 -3.86 -5.71 -7.87
C ILE A 64 -3.30 -6.94 -7.17
N THR A 65 -3.17 -8.04 -7.91
CA THR A 65 -2.64 -9.31 -7.39
C THR A 65 -1.49 -9.80 -8.27
N SER A 66 -0.39 -10.20 -7.63
CA SER A 66 0.72 -10.92 -8.28
C SER A 66 1.00 -12.25 -7.61
N ALA A 67 1.23 -13.30 -8.42
CA ALA A 67 1.64 -14.62 -7.97
C ALA A 67 3.10 -14.65 -7.45
N GLY A 68 3.92 -13.66 -7.82
CA GLY A 68 5.25 -13.49 -7.23
C GLY A 68 6.16 -12.45 -7.87
N GLY A 69 5.96 -12.13 -9.15
CA GLY A 69 6.68 -11.04 -9.80
C GLY A 69 6.35 -9.70 -9.15
N ALA A 70 7.28 -8.74 -9.23
CA ALA A 70 7.16 -7.46 -8.56
C ALA A 70 5.95 -6.65 -9.05
N ILE A 71 5.33 -5.94 -8.11
CA ILE A 71 4.32 -4.91 -8.39
C ILE A 71 5.02 -3.55 -8.24
N GLN A 72 5.03 -2.74 -9.29
CA GLN A 72 5.60 -1.38 -9.30
C GLN A 72 4.49 -0.36 -9.47
N ILE A 73 4.43 0.61 -8.56
CA ILE A 73 3.39 1.65 -8.51
C ILE A 73 4.09 3.00 -8.45
N ASN A 74 4.12 3.68 -9.59
CA ASN A 74 4.74 5.00 -9.73
C ASN A 74 3.71 6.09 -10.06
N GLY A 75 2.47 5.69 -10.37
CA GLY A 75 1.39 6.57 -10.81
C GLY A 75 0.32 6.82 -9.75
N HIS A 76 -0.91 7.05 -10.22
CA HIS A 76 -2.05 7.38 -9.37
C HIS A 76 -3.05 6.22 -9.27
N ILE A 77 -3.53 5.95 -8.06
CA ILE A 77 -4.63 5.02 -7.82
C ILE A 77 -5.68 5.72 -6.96
N ASP A 78 -6.90 5.78 -7.47
CA ASP A 78 -8.05 6.33 -6.76
C ASP A 78 -9.22 5.35 -6.77
N ALA A 79 -9.52 4.81 -5.59
CA ALA A 79 -10.76 4.08 -5.31
C ALA A 79 -11.61 4.88 -4.32
N SER A 80 -11.93 6.13 -4.66
CA SER A 80 -12.74 7.05 -3.84
C SER A 80 -14.00 6.38 -3.32
N ASN A 81 -14.22 6.49 -2.01
CA ASN A 81 -15.29 5.78 -1.29
C ASN A 81 -15.24 4.26 -1.49
N GLY A 82 -14.04 3.68 -1.59
CA GLY A 82 -13.86 2.30 -2.00
C GLY A 82 -12.60 1.66 -1.40
N THR A 83 -12.22 0.51 -1.94
CA THR A 83 -11.05 -0.25 -1.48
C THR A 83 -9.96 -0.29 -2.55
N THR A 84 -8.76 0.14 -2.17
CA THR A 84 -7.53 -0.18 -2.89
C THR A 84 -6.83 -1.34 -2.18
N GLU A 85 -6.73 -2.48 -2.86
CA GLU A 85 -6.06 -3.68 -2.33
C GLU A 85 -4.95 -4.16 -3.27
N ILE A 86 -3.71 -4.18 -2.78
CA ILE A 86 -2.53 -4.59 -3.55
C ILE A 86 -1.85 -5.73 -2.80
N ARG A 87 -1.71 -6.89 -3.45
CA ARG A 87 -1.14 -8.11 -2.84
C ARG A 87 -0.15 -8.81 -3.76
N ASN A 88 1.04 -9.06 -3.24
CA ASN A 88 2.00 -9.98 -3.85
C ASN A 88 2.13 -11.25 -3.00
N TYR A 89 2.01 -12.42 -3.60
CA TYR A 89 2.05 -13.71 -2.91
C TYR A 89 3.35 -14.50 -3.09
N GLY A 90 4.29 -14.02 -3.90
CA GLY A 90 5.55 -14.73 -4.13
C GLY A 90 6.39 -14.79 -2.87
N THR A 91 7.14 -15.87 -2.67
CA THR A 91 8.04 -16.06 -1.52
C THR A 91 8.97 -14.87 -1.29
N ASN A 92 9.52 -14.30 -2.36
CA ASN A 92 10.35 -13.08 -2.35
C ASN A 92 9.61 -11.90 -3.01
N GLY A 93 8.28 -11.91 -2.96
CA GLY A 93 7.42 -10.97 -3.66
C GLY A 93 7.71 -9.53 -3.24
N ALA A 94 7.80 -8.65 -4.22
CA ALA A 94 8.03 -7.23 -4.00
C ALA A 94 6.79 -6.42 -4.35
N VAL A 95 6.49 -5.42 -3.51
CA VAL A 95 5.59 -4.32 -3.84
C VAL A 95 6.38 -3.03 -3.65
N ASN A 96 6.58 -2.29 -4.73
CA ASN A 96 7.36 -1.05 -4.75
C ASN A 96 6.43 0.10 -5.11
N ILE A 97 6.34 1.08 -4.22
CA ILE A 97 5.61 2.33 -4.42
C ILE A 97 6.67 3.42 -4.57
N ALA A 98 6.79 4.09 -5.71
CA ALA A 98 7.76 5.18 -5.89
C ALA A 98 7.02 6.46 -6.26
N ASP A 99 6.98 7.42 -5.33
CA ASP A 99 6.36 8.73 -5.53
C ASP A 99 4.88 8.70 -5.99
N ALA A 100 4.18 7.61 -5.67
CA ALA A 100 2.80 7.38 -6.07
C ALA A 100 1.79 8.09 -5.15
N THR A 101 0.60 8.37 -5.70
CA THR A 101 -0.54 8.83 -4.91
C THR A 101 -1.62 7.76 -4.90
N ILE A 102 -1.91 7.21 -3.72
CA ILE A 102 -2.88 6.12 -3.54
C ILE A 102 -3.99 6.58 -2.58
N HIS A 103 -5.24 6.46 -3.01
CA HIS A 103 -6.41 6.87 -2.25
C HIS A 103 -7.51 5.80 -2.25
N GLY A 104 -8.26 5.73 -1.15
CA GLY A 104 -9.51 4.98 -0.99
C GLY A 104 -10.06 5.11 0.42
N ASP A 105 -11.28 4.63 0.67
CA ASP A 105 -11.80 4.53 2.05
C ASP A 105 -11.02 3.49 2.86
N VAL A 106 -10.65 2.39 2.20
CA VAL A 106 -9.76 1.36 2.73
C VAL A 106 -8.58 1.19 1.78
N VAL A 107 -7.36 1.27 2.31
CA VAL A 107 -6.13 0.97 1.57
C VAL A 107 -5.40 -0.16 2.27
N LYS A 108 -5.18 -1.26 1.54
CA LYS A 108 -4.38 -2.40 2.02
C LYS A 108 -3.33 -2.75 0.99
N ILE A 109 -2.07 -2.70 1.39
CA ILE A 109 -0.94 -3.00 0.51
C ILE A 109 -0.05 -3.99 1.22
N GLY A 110 0.31 -5.08 0.55
CA GLY A 110 1.37 -5.87 1.10
C GLY A 110 2.01 -6.95 0.23
N ALA A 111 3.21 -7.31 0.67
CA ALA A 111 4.00 -8.42 0.18
C ALA A 111 3.88 -9.59 1.16
N MET A 112 3.07 -10.59 0.81
CA MET A 112 2.58 -11.64 1.71
C MET A 112 3.51 -12.86 1.80
N GLY A 113 4.51 -12.98 0.94
CA GLY A 113 5.45 -14.10 0.98
C GLY A 113 6.41 -14.05 2.17
N ASN A 114 7.07 -15.17 2.46
CA ASN A 114 7.95 -15.32 3.62
C ASN A 114 9.07 -14.27 3.69
N ASN A 115 9.64 -13.86 2.56
CA ASN A 115 10.64 -12.79 2.45
C ASN A 115 10.07 -11.58 1.68
N GLY A 116 8.74 -11.41 1.74
CA GLY A 116 8.04 -10.35 1.03
C GLY A 116 8.54 -8.98 1.47
N THR A 117 8.76 -8.08 0.52
CA THR A 117 9.21 -6.71 0.79
C THR A 117 8.22 -5.70 0.24
N LEU A 118 7.73 -4.82 1.10
CA LEU A 118 6.99 -3.62 0.73
C LEU A 118 7.92 -2.43 0.85
N THR A 119 8.26 -1.81 -0.28
CA THR A 119 9.09 -0.60 -0.32
C THR A 119 8.23 0.61 -0.67
N VAL A 120 8.30 1.66 0.14
CA VAL A 120 7.67 2.95 -0.11
C VAL A 120 8.77 4.00 -0.29
N GLY A 121 8.99 4.37 -1.54
CA GLY A 121 10.02 5.29 -2.01
C GLY A 121 9.58 6.76 -2.07
N GLY A 122 8.38 7.09 -1.60
CA GLY A 122 7.86 8.45 -1.55
C GLY A 122 6.34 8.48 -1.73
N GLY A 123 5.78 9.69 -1.86
CA GLY A 123 4.38 9.90 -2.19
C GLY A 123 3.41 9.95 -1.01
N SER A 124 2.12 9.85 -1.32
CA SER A 124 1.01 9.98 -0.36
C SER A 124 0.06 8.79 -0.47
N ILE A 125 -0.19 8.14 0.66
CA ILE A 125 -1.16 7.04 0.78
C ILE A 125 -2.22 7.49 1.78
N SER A 126 -3.46 7.65 1.33
CA SER A 126 -4.55 8.17 2.15
C SER A 126 -5.67 7.15 2.28
N ALA A 127 -6.17 6.98 3.50
CA ALA A 127 -7.39 6.22 3.75
C ALA A 127 -8.27 6.85 4.83
N ASP A 128 -9.59 6.72 4.68
CA ASP A 128 -10.55 7.32 5.61
C ASP A 128 -10.93 6.36 6.73
N THR A 129 -11.11 5.07 6.43
CA THR A 129 -11.48 4.04 7.42
C THR A 129 -10.28 3.21 7.87
N LEU A 130 -9.45 2.72 6.94
CA LEU A 130 -8.35 1.81 7.28
C LEU A 130 -7.18 1.90 6.31
N LEU A 131 -5.95 2.05 6.84
CA LEU A 131 -4.71 1.96 6.08
C LEU A 131 -3.84 0.83 6.64
N LYS A 132 -3.48 -0.14 5.81
CA LYS A 132 -2.59 -1.27 6.14
C LYS A 132 -1.42 -1.37 5.17
N LEU A 133 -0.21 -1.28 5.68
CA LEU A 133 1.03 -1.58 4.96
C LEU A 133 1.67 -2.83 5.58
N TYR A 134 1.73 -3.92 4.82
CA TYR A 134 2.09 -5.24 5.36
C TYR A 134 3.21 -5.93 4.57
N ALA A 135 4.11 -6.54 5.31
CA ALA A 135 5.02 -7.56 4.84
C ALA A 135 4.96 -8.73 5.83
N GLY A 136 3.93 -9.57 5.67
CA GLY A 136 3.47 -10.51 6.70
C GLY A 136 4.31 -11.79 6.88
N GLY A 137 5.29 -12.02 6.02
CA GLY A 137 6.11 -13.23 6.06
C GLY A 137 7.06 -13.31 7.25
N THR A 138 7.63 -14.49 7.48
CA THR A 138 8.61 -14.76 8.55
C THR A 138 9.82 -13.82 8.53
N ASN A 139 10.23 -13.32 7.36
CA ASN A 139 11.29 -12.33 7.16
C ASN A 139 10.76 -11.09 6.43
N GLY A 140 9.45 -10.84 6.51
CA GLY A 140 8.83 -9.75 5.77
C GLY A 140 9.34 -8.38 6.23
N ALA A 141 9.57 -7.49 5.26
CA ALA A 141 10.12 -6.16 5.50
C ALA A 141 9.20 -5.06 4.92
N VAL A 142 8.91 -4.04 5.73
CA VAL A 142 8.37 -2.76 5.26
C VAL A 142 9.48 -1.71 5.32
N VAL A 143 9.78 -1.08 4.19
CA VAL A 143 10.91 -0.15 4.07
C VAL A 143 10.42 1.19 3.50
N PHE A 144 10.64 2.27 4.24
CA PHE A 144 10.42 3.63 3.78
C PHE A 144 11.76 4.23 3.33
N ASN A 145 11.94 4.38 2.03
CA ASN A 145 13.18 4.86 1.42
C ASN A 145 13.24 6.39 1.25
N ASN A 146 12.10 7.07 1.38
CA ASN A 146 12.01 8.51 1.25
C ASN A 146 10.97 9.09 2.22
N ASP A 147 10.76 10.39 2.17
CA ASP A 147 9.67 11.04 2.91
C ASP A 147 8.32 10.57 2.35
N VAL A 148 7.45 10.12 3.24
CA VAL A 148 6.15 9.51 2.90
C VAL A 148 5.07 10.13 3.76
N ALA A 149 3.93 10.46 3.17
CA ALA A 149 2.75 10.89 3.91
C ALA A 149 1.72 9.75 3.98
N LEU A 150 1.37 9.32 5.20
CA LEU A 150 0.27 8.40 5.44
C LEU A 150 -0.90 9.21 5.99
N ASN A 151 -1.92 9.44 5.17
CA ASN A 151 -2.97 10.44 5.36
C ASN A 151 -4.35 9.84 5.60
N GLY A 152 -5.32 10.72 5.87
CA GLY A 152 -6.71 10.40 6.18
C GLY A 152 -6.96 10.09 7.66
N GLN A 153 -8.23 10.00 8.05
CA GLN A 153 -8.65 9.82 9.45
C GLN A 153 -8.49 8.38 9.97
N SER A 154 -8.12 7.45 9.09
CA SER A 154 -8.05 6.02 9.39
C SER A 154 -7.06 5.65 10.49
N ALA A 155 -7.30 4.49 11.10
CA ALA A 155 -6.23 3.75 11.74
C ALA A 155 -5.13 3.41 10.71
N LYS A 156 -3.87 3.65 11.06
CA LYS A 156 -2.71 3.34 10.22
C LYS A 156 -1.94 2.20 10.86
N ILE A 157 -1.86 1.09 10.15
CA ILE A 157 -1.21 -0.12 10.62
C ILE A 157 -0.06 -0.44 9.68
N ILE A 158 1.14 -0.55 10.26
CA ILE A 158 2.35 -0.94 9.54
C ILE A 158 2.83 -2.23 10.20
N ALA A 159 2.94 -3.31 9.43
CA ALA A 159 3.29 -4.61 9.98
C ALA A 159 4.34 -5.33 9.12
N GLY A 160 5.45 -5.70 9.74
CA GLY A 160 6.48 -6.53 9.13
C GLY A 160 7.50 -6.92 10.18
N ARG A 161 8.13 -8.09 10.06
CA ARG A 161 9.15 -8.52 11.03
C ARG A 161 10.23 -7.45 11.16
N THR A 162 10.62 -6.85 10.04
CA THR A 162 11.48 -5.65 10.00
C THR A 162 10.68 -4.46 9.47
N VAL A 163 10.77 -3.34 10.18
CA VAL A 163 10.27 -2.05 9.69
C VAL A 163 11.41 -1.06 9.71
N THR A 164 11.74 -0.50 8.56
CA THR A 164 12.87 0.43 8.40
C THR A 164 12.39 1.77 7.87
N ILE A 165 12.80 2.87 8.49
CA ILE A 165 12.76 4.21 7.91
C ILE A 165 14.21 4.60 7.66
N ARG A 166 14.56 4.89 6.41
CA ARG A 166 15.94 5.25 6.05
C ARG A 166 16.38 6.52 6.79
N ASP A 167 17.69 6.62 7.03
CA ASP A 167 18.28 7.76 7.71
C ASP A 167 17.92 9.10 7.05
N GLY A 168 17.63 10.09 7.90
CA GLY A 168 17.18 11.42 7.48
C GLY A 168 15.77 11.48 6.90
N LYS A 169 15.05 10.36 6.78
CA LYS A 169 13.68 10.32 6.23
C LYS A 169 12.61 10.38 7.30
N THR A 170 11.47 10.97 6.95
CA THR A 170 10.31 11.09 7.82
C THR A 170 9.09 10.44 7.18
N VAL A 171 8.48 9.50 7.90
CA VAL A 171 7.13 9.02 7.61
C VAL A 171 6.15 9.89 8.39
N THR A 172 5.46 10.78 7.69
CA THR A 172 4.51 11.72 8.29
C THR A 172 3.16 11.03 8.48
N ILE A 173 2.76 10.90 9.75
CA ILE A 173 1.46 10.34 10.13
C ILE A 173 0.45 11.48 10.23
N GLY A 174 -0.40 11.60 9.21
CA GLY A 174 -1.50 12.56 9.16
C GLY A 174 -2.74 12.10 9.94
N GLY A 175 -3.69 13.01 10.14
CA GLY A 175 -4.91 12.76 10.92
C GLY A 175 -4.71 12.96 12.43
N ASN A 176 -5.59 12.35 13.22
CA ASN A 176 -5.65 12.55 14.68
C ASN A 176 -5.09 11.37 15.50
N ASN A 177 -4.76 10.25 14.84
CA ASN A 177 -4.35 9.02 15.51
C ASN A 177 -2.90 8.68 15.15
N PRO A 178 -2.05 8.29 16.13
CA PRO A 178 -0.72 7.76 15.84
C PRO A 178 -0.81 6.45 15.05
N ALA A 179 0.23 6.14 14.28
CA ALA A 179 0.33 4.85 13.62
C ALA A 179 0.63 3.72 14.62
N ARG A 180 0.10 2.52 14.35
CA ARG A 180 0.44 1.30 15.07
C ARG A 180 1.42 0.49 14.24
N VAL A 181 2.64 0.34 14.76
CA VAL A 181 3.72 -0.38 14.10
C VAL A 181 3.91 -1.72 14.79
N PHE A 182 3.83 -2.80 14.03
CA PHE A 182 4.02 -4.16 14.50
C PHE A 182 5.29 -4.72 13.89
N THR A 183 6.36 -4.78 14.69
CA THR A 183 7.67 -5.20 14.22
C THR A 183 8.50 -5.76 15.36
N ASP A 184 9.36 -6.72 15.05
CA ASP A 184 10.34 -7.24 16.01
C ASP A 184 11.72 -6.60 15.81
N ILE A 185 11.93 -5.98 14.65
CA ILE A 185 13.20 -5.33 14.26
C ILE A 185 12.87 -3.90 13.78
N PRO A 186 12.68 -2.94 14.72
CA PRO A 186 12.38 -1.56 14.38
C PRO A 186 13.67 -0.77 14.05
N ASN A 187 13.90 -0.47 12.78
CA ASN A 187 15.03 0.34 12.30
C ASN A 187 14.60 1.78 12.01
N TYR A 188 14.31 2.52 13.07
CA TYR A 188 14.00 3.94 13.08
C TYR A 188 14.24 4.53 14.49
N SER A 189 14.14 5.84 14.62
CA SER A 189 14.27 6.60 15.86
C SER A 189 12.92 7.04 16.42
N GLY A 190 12.84 7.10 17.76
CA GLY A 190 11.62 7.43 18.49
C GLY A 190 10.51 6.37 18.30
N SER A 191 9.33 6.60 18.91
CA SER A 191 8.15 5.73 18.72
C SER A 191 8.35 4.24 19.05
N GLY A 192 9.36 3.86 19.85
CA GLY A 192 9.74 2.46 20.10
C GLY A 192 10.76 1.87 19.11
N GLY A 193 11.47 2.75 18.38
CA GLY A 193 12.58 2.43 17.49
C GLY A 193 13.89 2.04 18.18
N ASN A 194 14.94 1.78 17.40
CA ASN A 194 16.24 1.31 17.88
C ASN A 194 17.13 2.41 18.50
N GLY A 195 16.82 3.69 18.28
CA GLY A 195 17.59 4.82 18.81
C GLY A 195 19.00 5.01 18.23
N SER A 196 19.41 4.20 17.26
CA SER A 196 20.72 4.30 16.57
C SER A 196 20.64 4.79 15.13
N THR A 197 19.43 4.79 14.56
CA THR A 197 19.11 5.34 13.24
C THR A 197 18.44 6.71 13.37
N SER A 198 18.36 7.48 12.30
CA SER A 198 17.81 8.84 12.27
C SER A 198 16.47 8.96 11.55
N GLY A 199 16.07 7.95 10.78
CA GLY A 199 14.74 7.89 10.16
C GLY A 199 13.65 7.84 11.24
N ARG A 200 12.51 8.51 11.06
CA ARG A 200 11.51 8.66 12.14
C ARG A 200 10.07 8.74 11.65
N PHE A 201 9.14 8.46 12.57
CA PHE A 201 7.74 8.86 12.41
C PHE A 201 7.54 10.32 12.85
N GLY A 202 6.95 11.13 11.98
CA GLY A 202 6.53 12.51 12.25
C GLY A 202 5.01 12.65 12.35
N GLY A 203 4.52 13.88 12.51
CA GLY A 203 3.09 14.16 12.68
C GLY A 203 2.56 13.61 14.00
N GLN A 204 1.49 12.79 13.95
CA GLN A 204 0.97 12.10 15.15
C GLN A 204 1.92 11.03 15.70
N GLY A 205 3.03 10.74 15.01
CA GLY A 205 4.01 9.75 15.44
C GLY A 205 3.46 8.32 15.39
N ALA A 206 4.09 7.42 16.13
CA ALA A 206 3.71 6.01 16.15
C ALA A 206 3.90 5.37 17.52
N THR A 207 3.28 4.19 17.69
CA THR A 207 3.55 3.26 18.79
C THR A 207 4.00 1.93 18.23
N THR A 208 5.02 1.33 18.85
CA THR A 208 5.58 0.04 18.42
C THR A 208 5.15 -1.10 19.32
N GLN A 209 4.82 -2.22 18.69
CA GLN A 209 4.27 -3.44 19.29
C GLN A 209 4.97 -4.65 18.64
N SER A 210 5.01 -5.80 19.32
CA SER A 210 5.60 -7.01 18.73
C SER A 210 4.84 -7.42 17.46
N PHE A 211 5.58 -7.94 16.48
CA PHE A 211 5.01 -8.41 15.23
C PHE A 211 3.97 -9.52 15.43
N GLY A 212 4.14 -10.39 16.43
CA GLY A 212 3.19 -11.45 16.75
C GLY A 212 1.78 -10.98 17.15
N ALA A 213 1.64 -9.70 17.55
CA ALA A 213 0.37 -9.08 17.88
C ALA A 213 -0.30 -8.38 16.68
N ALA A 214 0.32 -8.43 15.48
CA ALA A 214 -0.21 -7.79 14.30
C ALA A 214 -1.62 -8.30 13.97
N PRO A 215 -2.60 -7.41 13.72
CA PRO A 215 -3.90 -7.84 13.25
C PRO A 215 -3.75 -8.51 11.89
N ARG A 216 -4.68 -9.40 11.54
CA ARG A 216 -4.72 -10.01 10.21
C ARG A 216 -4.83 -8.94 9.12
N PHE A 217 -4.26 -9.19 7.94
CA PHE A 217 -4.39 -8.33 6.77
C PHE A 217 -5.86 -8.12 6.37
#